data_AF-A0A4S2H001-F1
#
_entry.id   AF-A0A4S2H001-F1
#
_cell.length_a   1.000
_cell.length_b   1.000
_cell.length_c   1.000
_cell.angle_alpha   90.00
_cell.angle_beta   90.00
_cell.angle_gamma   90.00
#
_symmetry.space_group_name_H-M   'P 1'
#
loop_
_entity.id
_entity.type
_entity.pdbx_description
1 polymer ?
#
loop_
_entity_poly.entity_id
_entity_poly.type
_entity_poly.pdbx_seq_one_letter_code
_entity_poly.pdbx_strand_id
1 'polypeptide(L)'
;MLQRGGYEIKILNSINFKESMKYNPFRYIRCENDILKLVSCIMENTKGEDSRGGEDFWSKAEALYYQALIAYIWYEAPEDEKNLNTLLEMLNASEVREEDEIFKNAVDMMFDRLEQRDPEHFAVRQYKKYKMAAGDICSK
;
A
#
# COMPACT_ATOMS: atom_id res chain seq x y z
N MET A 1 6.91 -2.64 38.01
CA MET A 1 5.54 -2.84 38.53
C MET A 1 4.66 -3.57 37.53
N LEU A 2 4.60 -3.13 36.26
CA LEU A 2 3.78 -3.77 35.21
C LEU A 2 4.23 -5.20 34.84
N GLN A 3 5.53 -5.46 34.62
CA GLN A 3 6.03 -6.83 34.38
C GLN A 3 5.74 -7.78 35.56
N ARG A 4 5.89 -7.28 36.80
CA ARG A 4 5.59 -8.04 38.03
C ARG A 4 4.10 -8.34 38.21
N GLY A 5 3.24 -7.59 37.52
CA GLY A 5 1.79 -7.83 37.46
C GLY A 5 1.37 -8.80 36.35
N GLY A 6 2.30 -9.42 35.63
CA GLY A 6 2.01 -10.40 34.58
C GLY A 6 1.72 -9.80 33.19
N TYR A 7 1.91 -8.49 33.00
CA TYR A 7 1.71 -7.85 31.69
C TYR A 7 2.90 -8.07 30.75
N GLU A 8 2.60 -8.40 29.50
CA GLU A 8 3.57 -8.35 28.41
C GLU A 8 3.80 -6.89 28.00
N ILE A 9 5.01 -6.37 28.24
CA ILE A 9 5.38 -5.00 27.85
C ILE A 9 5.92 -5.01 26.42
N LYS A 10 5.29 -4.22 25.55
CA LYS A 10 5.79 -3.95 24.19
C LYS A 10 6.39 -2.56 24.10
N ILE A 11 7.60 -2.46 23.56
CA ILE A 11 8.36 -1.20 23.46
C ILE A 11 8.54 -0.80 22.00
N LEU A 12 7.92 0.32 21.61
CA LEU A 12 8.20 1.00 20.36
C LEU A 12 9.14 2.16 20.63
N ASN A 13 10.37 2.09 20.10
CA ASN A 13 11.37 3.15 20.22
C ASN A 13 11.63 3.71 18.83
N SER A 14 11.15 4.93 18.58
CA SER A 14 11.30 5.65 17.31
C SER A 14 12.65 6.36 17.16
N ILE A 15 13.48 6.37 18.21
CA ILE A 15 14.82 6.99 18.21
C ILE A 15 15.89 5.92 18.01
N ASN A 16 15.88 4.87 18.85
CA ASN A 16 16.80 3.73 18.74
C ASN A 16 16.05 2.44 18.39
N PHE A 17 15.98 2.14 17.09
CA PHE A 17 15.32 0.93 16.58
C PHE A 17 15.94 -0.37 17.07
N LYS A 18 17.22 -0.38 17.50
CA LYS A 18 17.86 -1.57 18.08
C LYS A 18 17.27 -1.95 19.43
N GLU A 19 16.71 -0.99 20.15
CA GLU A 19 16.04 -1.16 21.44
C GLU A 19 14.51 -1.15 21.31
N SER A 20 14.00 -1.26 20.09
CA SER A 20 12.57 -1.42 19.83
C SER A 20 12.23 -2.86 19.51
N MET A 21 11.04 -3.29 19.92
CA MET A 21 10.42 -4.53 19.43
C MET A 21 9.98 -4.44 17.96
N LYS A 22 10.19 -3.28 17.33
CA LYS A 22 9.79 -2.93 15.95
C LYS A 22 8.28 -2.99 15.75
N TYR A 23 7.83 -2.46 14.63
CA TYR A 23 6.42 -2.47 14.26
C TYR A 23 6.30 -2.80 12.79
N ASN A 24 5.42 -3.75 12.48
CA ASN A 24 5.05 -4.10 11.11
C ASN A 24 3.52 -4.08 11.00
N PRO A 25 2.92 -3.12 10.26
CA PRO A 25 1.47 -2.98 10.17
C PRO A 25 0.80 -4.20 9.52
N PHE A 26 1.48 -4.91 8.62
CA PHE A 26 0.93 -6.09 7.94
C PHE A 26 0.58 -7.23 8.90
N ARG A 27 1.25 -7.33 10.07
CA ARG A 27 0.92 -8.34 11.09
C ARG A 27 -0.42 -8.09 11.79
N TYR A 28 -1.00 -6.90 11.60
CA TYR A 28 -2.26 -6.49 12.22
C TYR A 28 -3.42 -6.40 11.22
N ILE A 29 -3.18 -6.65 9.93
CA ILE A 29 -4.24 -6.74 8.92
C ILE A 29 -4.94 -8.09 9.08
N ARG A 30 -6.26 -8.06 9.36
CA ARG A 30 -7.10 -9.26 9.50
C ARG A 30 -8.19 -9.35 8.45
N CYS A 31 -8.54 -8.23 7.83
CA CYS A 31 -9.56 -8.14 6.82
C CYS A 31 -9.27 -6.98 5.86
N GLU A 32 -9.99 -6.94 4.74
CA GLU A 32 -9.86 -5.86 3.74
C GLU A 32 -10.09 -4.47 4.32
N ASN A 33 -10.97 -4.34 5.32
CA ASN A 33 -11.22 -3.07 5.99
C ASN A 33 -9.98 -2.53 6.72
N ASP A 34 -9.08 -3.41 7.20
CA ASP A 34 -7.83 -2.96 7.84
C ASP A 34 -6.83 -2.44 6.81
N ILE A 35 -6.88 -2.93 5.56
CA ILE A 35 -6.12 -2.36 4.44
C ILE A 35 -6.58 -0.93 4.18
N LEU A 36 -7.89 -0.70 4.13
CA LEU A 36 -8.46 0.64 3.94
C LEU A 36 -8.02 1.61 5.05
N LYS A 37 -8.07 1.17 6.31
CA LYS A 37 -7.60 1.97 7.46
C LYS A 37 -6.10 2.28 7.38
N LEU A 38 -5.28 1.28 7.03
CA LEU A 38 -3.84 1.46 6.91
C LEU A 38 -3.51 2.50 5.83
N VAL A 39 -4.19 2.44 4.69
CA VAL A 39 -4.02 3.42 3.61
C VAL A 39 -4.45 4.82 4.05
N SER A 40 -5.60 4.95 4.70
CA SER A 40 -6.04 6.26 5.25
C SER A 40 -4.98 6.84 6.19
N CYS A 41 -4.45 6.01 7.09
CA CYS A 41 -3.42 6.41 8.04
C CYS A 41 -2.14 6.86 7.32
N ILE A 42 -1.66 6.14 6.30
CA ILE A 42 -0.48 6.54 5.51
C ILE A 42 -0.75 7.90 4.87
N MET A 43 -1.83 8.03 4.12
CA MET A 43 -2.15 9.25 3.37
C MET A 43 -2.33 10.48 4.27
N GLU A 44 -3.02 10.34 5.41
CA GLU A 44 -3.21 11.45 6.35
C GLU A 44 -1.88 11.94 6.94
N ASN A 45 -0.91 11.05 7.12
CA ASN A 45 0.39 11.39 7.69
C ASN A 45 1.45 11.79 6.65
N THR A 46 1.14 11.69 5.35
CA THR A 46 2.03 12.10 4.26
C THR A 46 1.52 13.32 3.47
N LYS A 47 0.34 13.85 3.79
CA LYS A 47 -0.17 15.11 3.23
C LYS A 47 0.63 16.31 3.74
N GLY A 48 0.98 17.23 2.85
CA GLY A 48 1.63 18.51 3.21
C GLY A 48 0.64 19.49 3.85
N GLU A 49 1.14 20.48 4.60
CA GLU A 49 0.27 21.46 5.29
C GLU A 49 -0.51 22.40 4.35
N ASP A 50 -0.13 22.50 3.07
CA ASP A 50 -0.67 23.48 2.09
C ASP A 50 -1.74 22.91 1.11
N SER A 51 -2.24 21.71 1.39
CA SER A 51 -3.18 20.93 0.58
C SER A 51 -4.64 21.44 0.55
N ARG A 52 -4.92 22.65 0.05
CA ARG A 52 -6.31 23.18 -0.05
C ARG A 52 -6.86 23.14 -1.49
N GLY A 53 -7.61 22.08 -1.81
CA GLY A 53 -8.77 22.17 -2.71
C GLY A 53 -8.70 21.51 -4.09
N GLY A 54 -7.51 21.13 -4.59
CA GLY A 54 -7.34 20.39 -5.86
C GLY A 54 -6.93 18.92 -5.71
N GLU A 55 -6.69 18.47 -4.47
CA GLU A 55 -6.05 17.18 -4.17
C GLU A 55 -6.98 15.97 -4.15
N ASP A 56 -8.30 16.17 -4.14
CA ASP A 56 -9.27 15.10 -3.87
C ASP A 56 -9.24 13.97 -4.92
N PHE A 57 -8.85 14.27 -6.16
CA PHE A 57 -8.81 13.27 -7.23
C PHE A 57 -7.49 12.48 -7.26
N TRP A 58 -6.35 13.17 -7.20
CA TRP A 58 -5.04 12.53 -7.06
C TRP A 58 -4.95 11.70 -5.77
N SER A 59 -5.51 12.21 -4.67
CA SER A 59 -5.67 11.47 -3.42
C SER A 59 -6.49 10.19 -3.61
N LYS A 60 -7.55 10.20 -4.42
CA LYS A 60 -8.36 8.99 -4.66
C LYS A 60 -7.61 7.95 -5.50
N ALA A 61 -6.91 8.39 -6.55
CA ALA A 61 -6.09 7.48 -7.36
C ALA A 61 -4.96 6.87 -6.53
N GLU A 62 -4.26 7.69 -5.74
CA GLU A 62 -3.22 7.25 -4.81
C GLU A 62 -3.77 6.27 -3.76
N ALA A 63 -4.93 6.56 -3.17
CA ALA A 63 -5.58 5.66 -2.21
C ALA A 63 -5.89 4.29 -2.82
N LEU A 64 -6.47 4.26 -4.02
CA LEU A 64 -6.75 3.01 -4.74
C LEU A 64 -5.47 2.25 -5.03
N TYR A 65 -4.39 2.97 -5.36
CA TYR A 65 -3.12 2.35 -5.67
C TYR A 65 -2.47 1.71 -4.45
N TYR A 66 -2.37 2.43 -3.33
CA TYR A 66 -1.86 1.86 -2.08
C TYR A 66 -2.73 0.69 -1.59
N GLN A 67 -4.05 0.76 -1.74
CA GLN A 67 -4.93 -0.36 -1.39
C GLN A 67 -4.61 -1.60 -2.24
N ALA A 68 -4.38 -1.44 -3.53
CA ALA A 68 -4.01 -2.53 -4.42
C ALA A 68 -2.67 -3.16 -4.03
N LEU A 69 -1.63 -2.35 -3.81
CA LEU A 69 -0.29 -2.83 -3.46
C LEU A 69 -0.25 -3.51 -2.09
N ILE A 70 -0.84 -2.88 -1.07
CA ILE A 70 -0.88 -3.45 0.29
C ILE A 70 -1.69 -4.75 0.28
N ALA A 71 -2.80 -4.81 -0.47
CA ALA A 71 -3.54 -6.05 -0.63
C ALA A 71 -2.73 -7.13 -1.33
N TYR A 72 -2.02 -6.79 -2.41
CA TYR A 72 -1.15 -7.72 -3.11
C TYR A 72 -0.11 -8.31 -2.15
N ILE A 73 0.61 -7.46 -1.42
CA ILE A 73 1.62 -7.90 -0.45
C ILE A 73 0.97 -8.79 0.63
N TRP A 74 -0.17 -8.40 1.16
CA TRP A 74 -0.81 -9.13 2.26
C TRP A 74 -1.30 -10.54 1.83
N TYR A 75 -1.89 -10.65 0.65
CA TYR A 75 -2.44 -11.91 0.12
C TYR A 75 -1.36 -12.81 -0.52
N GLU A 76 -0.42 -12.24 -1.28
CA GLU A 76 0.45 -12.99 -2.20
C GLU A 76 1.91 -13.08 -1.75
N ALA A 77 2.43 -12.07 -1.05
CA ALA A 77 3.85 -12.06 -0.67
C ALA A 77 4.13 -13.08 0.45
N PRO A 78 5.35 -13.66 0.50
CA PRO A 78 5.77 -14.48 1.63
C PRO A 78 5.84 -13.64 2.92
N GLU A 79 5.73 -14.29 4.08
CA GLU A 79 5.59 -13.58 5.38
C GLU A 79 6.75 -12.63 5.71
N ASP A 80 7.96 -12.89 5.23
CA ASP A 80 9.14 -12.04 5.38
C ASP A 80 9.08 -10.78 4.51
N GLU A 81 8.40 -10.84 3.36
CA GLU A 81 8.17 -9.72 2.44
C GLU A 81 6.91 -8.92 2.77
N LYS A 82 6.10 -9.34 3.76
CA LYS A 82 4.91 -8.58 4.21
C LYS A 82 5.29 -7.38 5.07
N ASN A 83 5.93 -6.38 4.48
CA ASN A 83 6.45 -5.21 5.19
C ASN A 83 6.42 -3.95 4.32
N LEU A 84 6.66 -2.78 4.94
CA LEU A 84 6.61 -1.49 4.22
C LEU A 84 7.78 -1.28 3.24
N ASN A 85 8.91 -1.99 3.38
CA ASN A 85 9.99 -1.89 2.42
C ASN A 85 9.55 -2.47 1.07
N THR A 86 8.88 -3.62 1.08
CA THR A 86 8.31 -4.22 -0.14
C THR A 86 7.30 -3.29 -0.80
N LEU A 87 6.48 -2.58 -0.02
CA LEU A 87 5.57 -1.56 -0.56
C LEU A 87 6.35 -0.45 -1.30
N LEU A 88 7.43 0.07 -0.69
CA LEU A 88 8.28 1.08 -1.31
C LEU A 88 9.00 0.55 -2.57
N GLU A 89 9.46 -0.70 -2.55
CA GLU A 89 10.07 -1.36 -3.72
C GLU A 89 9.08 -1.48 -4.87
N MET A 90 7.85 -1.91 -4.60
CA MET A 90 6.78 -1.94 -5.62
C MET A 90 6.50 -0.54 -6.17
N LEU A 91 6.42 0.48 -5.31
CA LEU A 91 6.23 1.87 -5.75
C LEU A 91 7.37 2.35 -6.66
N ASN A 92 8.63 2.06 -6.31
CA ASN A 92 9.78 2.40 -7.15
C ASN A 92 9.79 1.64 -8.49
N ALA A 93 9.27 0.41 -8.50
CA ALA A 93 9.13 -0.40 -9.71
C ALA A 93 7.92 0.00 -10.58
N SER A 94 7.13 1.00 -10.15
CA SER A 94 5.92 1.47 -10.81
C SER A 94 6.20 2.55 -11.87
N GLU A 95 7.22 2.32 -12.69
CA GLU A 95 7.60 3.26 -13.75
C GLU A 95 6.46 3.41 -14.78
N VAL A 96 6.09 4.64 -15.09
CA VAL A 96 5.15 4.96 -16.17
C VAL A 96 5.92 5.68 -17.25
N ARG A 97 5.76 5.25 -18.50
CA ARG A 97 6.36 5.89 -19.68
C ARG A 97 5.24 6.53 -20.49
N GLU A 98 5.23 7.86 -20.55
CA GLU A 98 4.19 8.62 -21.28
C GLU A 98 4.26 8.40 -22.79
N GLU A 99 5.43 8.07 -23.33
CA GLU A 99 5.65 7.89 -24.78
C GLU A 99 5.24 6.50 -25.30
N ASP A 100 4.99 5.53 -24.41
CA ASP A 100 4.67 4.15 -24.78
C ASP A 100 3.54 3.60 -23.90
N GLU A 101 2.30 3.81 -24.34
CA GLU A 101 1.09 3.30 -23.65
C GLU A 101 1.03 1.77 -23.53
N ILE A 102 1.84 1.04 -24.31
CA ILE A 102 1.90 -0.42 -24.29
C ILE A 102 2.94 -0.90 -23.25
N PHE A 103 3.79 -0.01 -22.75
CA PHE A 103 4.79 -0.35 -21.76
C PHE A 103 4.13 -0.82 -20.46
N LYS A 104 4.52 -2.02 -20.02
CA LYS A 104 4.12 -2.60 -18.74
C LYS A 104 5.32 -2.66 -17.82
N ASN A 105 5.20 -2.04 -16.66
CA ASN A 105 6.21 -2.16 -15.61
C ASN A 105 6.08 -3.50 -14.86
N ALA A 106 7.00 -3.75 -13.92
CA ALA A 106 7.00 -4.99 -13.16
C ALA A 106 5.70 -5.19 -12.36
N VAL A 107 5.13 -4.10 -11.83
CA VAL A 107 3.89 -4.13 -11.06
C VAL A 107 2.69 -4.46 -11.96
N ASP A 108 2.59 -3.85 -13.15
CA ASP A 108 1.57 -4.17 -14.14
C ASP A 108 1.55 -5.67 -14.45
N MET A 109 2.73 -6.24 -14.71
CA MET A 109 2.87 -7.66 -15.02
C MET A 109 2.49 -8.56 -13.82
N MET A 110 2.75 -8.13 -12.60
CA MET A 110 2.35 -8.84 -11.38
C MET A 110 0.84 -8.89 -11.22
N PHE A 111 0.15 -7.77 -11.46
CA PHE A 111 -1.32 -7.70 -11.41
C PHE A 111 -1.98 -8.45 -12.56
N ASP A 112 -1.42 -8.41 -13.78
CA ASP A 112 -1.91 -9.20 -14.92
C ASP A 112 -1.92 -10.71 -14.60
N ARG A 113 -0.81 -11.20 -14.02
CA ARG A 113 -0.70 -12.62 -13.63
C ARG A 113 -1.70 -12.98 -12.53
N LEU A 114 -1.87 -12.09 -11.55
CA LEU A 114 -2.84 -12.31 -10.48
C LEU A 114 -4.27 -12.32 -11.03
N GLU A 115 -4.60 -11.40 -11.94
CA GLU A 115 -5.90 -11.33 -12.61
C GLU A 115 -6.21 -12.59 -13.42
N GLN A 116 -5.24 -13.13 -14.15
CA GLN A 116 -5.42 -14.37 -14.90
C GLN A 116 -5.80 -15.56 -14.00
N ARG A 117 -5.31 -15.56 -12.75
CA ARG A 117 -5.58 -16.62 -11.79
C ARG A 117 -6.85 -16.37 -10.98
N ASP A 118 -7.07 -15.15 -10.53
CA ASP A 118 -8.23 -14.73 -9.74
C ASP A 118 -8.66 -13.31 -10.11
N PRO A 119 -9.60 -13.15 -11.07
CA PRO A 119 -10.10 -11.85 -11.50
C PRO A 119 -10.86 -11.07 -10.41
N GLU A 120 -11.44 -11.79 -9.44
CA GLU A 120 -12.25 -11.21 -8.35
C GLU A 120 -11.41 -10.87 -7.12
N HIS A 121 -10.09 -11.11 -7.18
CA HIS A 121 -9.16 -10.79 -6.11
C HIS A 121 -9.24 -9.29 -5.75
N PHE A 122 -9.31 -8.97 -4.45
CA PHE A 122 -9.46 -7.60 -3.98
C PHE A 122 -8.37 -6.66 -4.52
N ALA A 123 -7.11 -7.12 -4.52
CA ALA A 123 -5.99 -6.35 -5.05
C ALA A 123 -6.17 -5.99 -6.54
N VAL A 124 -6.63 -6.95 -7.36
CA VAL A 124 -6.87 -6.78 -8.81
C VAL A 124 -8.00 -5.77 -9.03
N ARG A 125 -9.10 -5.90 -8.30
CA ARG A 125 -10.24 -4.98 -8.40
C ARG A 125 -9.84 -3.54 -8.07
N GLN A 126 -9.05 -3.33 -7.02
CA GLN A 126 -8.59 -1.99 -6.65
C GLN A 126 -7.59 -1.44 -7.67
N TYR A 127 -6.71 -2.29 -8.22
CA TYR A 127 -5.77 -1.91 -9.26
C TYR A 127 -6.45 -1.48 -10.57
N LYS A 128 -7.47 -2.22 -11.01
CA LYS A 128 -8.28 -1.86 -12.19
C LYS A 128 -8.95 -0.50 -12.02
N LYS A 129 -9.56 -0.25 -10.85
CA LYS A 129 -10.17 1.05 -10.54
C LYS A 129 -9.14 2.18 -10.57
N TYR A 130 -7.94 1.93 -10.04
CA TYR A 130 -6.83 2.87 -10.12
C TYR A 130 -6.44 3.16 -11.59
N LYS A 131 -6.23 2.14 -12.42
CA LYS A 131 -5.86 2.33 -13.85
C LYS A 131 -6.93 3.09 -14.63
N MET A 132 -8.22 2.83 -14.37
CA MET A 132 -9.32 3.61 -14.96
C MET A 132 -9.29 5.07 -14.53
N ALA A 133 -9.06 5.34 -13.24
CA ALA A 133 -8.97 6.70 -12.72
C ALA A 133 -7.73 7.45 -13.27
N ALA A 134 -6.59 6.76 -13.40
CA ALA A 134 -5.36 7.34 -13.92
C ALA A 134 -5.42 7.60 -15.44
N GLY A 135 -5.99 6.69 -16.22
CA GLY A 135 -6.12 6.85 -17.67
C GLY A 135 -7.01 8.03 -18.09
N ASP A 136 -8.08 8.32 -17.34
CA ASP A 136 -8.92 9.52 -17.56
C ASP A 136 -8.20 10.83 -17.21
N ILE A 137 -7.11 10.78 -16.42
CA ILE A 137 -6.27 11.96 -16.13
C ILE A 137 -5.30 12.23 -17.27
N CYS A 138 -4.56 11.23 -17.73
CA CYS A 138 -3.56 11.42 -18.79
C CYS A 138 -4.20 11.76 -20.16
N SER A 139 -5.50 11.50 -20.33
CA SER A 139 -6.24 11.80 -21.57
C SER A 139 -6.83 13.22 -21.63
N LYS A 140 -6.73 14.01 -20.55
CA LYS A 140 -7.25 15.40 -20.47
C LYS A 140 -6.12 16.42 -20.47
#